data_AF-A0A937QNL0-F1
#
_entry.id   AF-A0A937QNL0-F1
#
_cell.length_a   1.000
_cell.length_b   1.000
_cell.length_c   1.000
_cell.angle_alpha   90.00
_cell.angle_beta   90.00
_cell.angle_gamma   90.00
#
_symmetry.space_group_name_H-M   'P 1'
#
loop_
_entity.id
_entity.type
_entity.pdbx_description
1 polymer ?
#
loop_
_entity_poly.entity_id
_entity_poly.type
_entity_poly.pdbx_seq_one_letter_code
_entity_poly.pdbx_strand_id
1 'polypeptide(L)'
;MKRFAWRLQRVLEIKTKQEQKERAELLKLTETLAERRGELLMRKKMLKDVIDGLAAVDPKKRLGEQEFFLRHAGTSDEQIRKLKDRISGLESQQKEKIAEVLKIRRFKKGLEKLRVEAKRQFIAEQEKLEQNELDEAAVVSFVRKSLS
;
A
#
# COMPACT_ATOMS: atom_id res chain seq x y z
N MET A 1 3.30 7.95 40.19
CA MET A 1 2.54 7.61 38.97
C MET A 1 3.09 6.36 38.30
N LYS A 2 2.27 5.31 38.18
CA LYS A 2 2.65 4.10 37.43
C LYS A 2 2.75 4.44 35.93
N ARG A 3 3.68 3.82 35.20
CA ARG A 3 3.81 4.02 33.74
C ARG A 3 2.74 3.21 33.00
N PHE A 4 2.09 3.83 32.02
CA PHE A 4 1.16 3.13 31.13
C PHE A 4 1.92 2.12 30.25
N ALA A 5 1.61 0.84 30.39
CA ALA A 5 2.15 -0.24 29.57
C ALA A 5 1.04 -0.88 28.73
N TRP A 6 1.16 -0.79 27.41
CA TRP A 6 0.15 -1.33 26.50
C TRP A 6 0.56 -2.72 25.99
N ARG A 7 -0.19 -3.75 26.38
CA ARG A 7 0.11 -5.16 26.08
C ARG A 7 0.19 -5.48 24.58
N LEU A 8 -0.49 -4.70 23.74
CA LEU A 8 -0.53 -4.89 22.28
C LEU A 8 0.51 -4.05 21.53
N GLN A 9 1.42 -3.37 22.23
CA GLN A 9 2.47 -2.56 21.60
C GLN A 9 3.29 -3.36 20.59
N ARG A 10 3.68 -4.59 20.97
CA ARG A 10 4.44 -5.49 20.09
C ARG A 10 3.67 -5.86 18.82
N VAL A 11 2.36 -6.05 18.92
CA VAL A 11 1.49 -6.37 17.78
C VAL A 11 1.44 -5.18 16.81
N LEU A 12 1.33 -3.95 17.34
CA LEU A 12 1.33 -2.73 16.53
C LEU A 12 2.64 -2.55 15.76
N GLU A 13 3.77 -2.82 16.40
CA GLU A 13 5.09 -2.78 15.76
C GLU A 13 5.22 -3.81 14.63
N ILE A 14 4.82 -5.05 14.89
CA ILE A 14 4.83 -6.12 13.88
C ILE A 14 3.95 -5.71 12.69
N LYS A 15 2.76 -5.18 12.94
CA LYS A 15 1.84 -4.75 11.88
C LYS A 15 2.36 -3.55 11.10
N THR A 16 3.11 -2.65 11.74
CA THR A 16 3.78 -1.55 11.05
C THR A 16 4.88 -2.04 10.12
N LYS A 17 5.72 -2.98 10.58
CA LYS A 17 6.73 -3.60 9.72
C LYS A 17 6.12 -4.40 8.57
N GLN A 18 5.03 -5.12 8.84
CA GLN A 18 4.29 -5.83 7.81
C GLN A 18 3.75 -4.86 6.76
N GLU A 19 3.08 -3.76 7.17
CA GLU A 19 2.60 -2.72 6.26
C GLU A 19 3.72 -2.15 5.37
N GLN A 20 4.88 -1.85 5.95
CA GLN A 20 6.03 -1.34 5.19
C GLN A 20 6.54 -2.34 4.15
N LYS A 21 6.65 -3.62 4.53
CA LYS A 21 7.05 -4.69 3.61
C LYS A 21 6.08 -4.82 2.44
N GLU A 22 4.78 -4.91 2.73
CA GLU A 22 3.75 -5.06 1.70
C GLU A 22 3.69 -3.84 0.76
N ARG A 23 3.88 -2.63 1.29
CA ARG A 23 3.97 -1.41 0.47
C ARG A 23 5.20 -1.42 -0.45
N ALA A 24 6.35 -1.89 0.03
CA ALA A 24 7.54 -1.98 -0.78
C ALA A 24 7.36 -2.99 -1.93
N GLU A 25 6.69 -4.12 -1.67
CA GLU A 25 6.34 -5.10 -2.69
C GLU A 25 5.35 -4.53 -3.72
N LEU A 26 4.32 -3.80 -3.26
CA LEU A 26 3.39 -3.10 -4.14
C LEU A 26 4.09 -2.05 -5.03
N LEU A 27 5.07 -1.34 -4.48
CA LEU A 27 5.85 -0.35 -5.24
C LEU A 27 6.62 -1.02 -6.39
N LYS A 28 7.38 -2.08 -6.09
CA LYS A 28 8.11 -2.86 -7.09
C LYS A 28 7.21 -3.40 -8.20
N LEU A 29 6.02 -3.88 -7.82
CA LEU A 29 5.05 -4.38 -8.78
C LEU A 29 4.48 -3.25 -9.65
N THR A 30 4.26 -2.08 -9.08
CA THR A 30 3.81 -0.89 -9.81
C THR A 30 4.88 -0.39 -10.79
N GLU A 31 6.16 -0.39 -10.40
CA GLU A 31 7.30 -0.07 -11.26
C GLU A 31 7.38 -1.05 -12.44
N THR A 32 7.34 -2.35 -12.15
CA THR A 32 7.35 -3.40 -13.19
C THR A 32 6.19 -3.22 -14.17
N LEU A 33 5.01 -2.87 -13.67
CA LEU A 33 3.82 -2.66 -14.50
C LEU A 33 3.97 -1.41 -15.39
N ALA A 34 4.53 -0.33 -14.85
CA ALA A 34 4.84 0.88 -15.61
C ALA A 34 5.87 0.60 -16.73
N GLU A 35 6.93 -0.15 -16.44
CA GLU A 35 7.94 -0.57 -17.43
C GLU A 35 7.30 -1.38 -18.56
N ARG A 36 6.48 -2.38 -18.24
CA ARG A 36 5.81 -3.23 -19.26
C ARG A 36 4.80 -2.45 -20.09
N ARG A 37 4.07 -1.51 -19.49
CA ARG A 37 3.19 -0.60 -20.24
C ARG A 37 4.00 0.31 -21.16
N GLY A 38 5.15 0.82 -20.71
CA GLY A 38 6.07 1.59 -21.53
C GLY A 38 6.58 0.77 -22.73
N GLU A 39 7.01 -0.46 -22.50
CA GLU A 39 7.44 -1.39 -23.55
C GLU A 39 6.34 -1.62 -24.59
N LEU A 40 5.10 -1.87 -24.15
CA LEU A 40 3.95 -2.05 -25.04
C LEU A 40 3.68 -0.80 -25.89
N LEU A 41 3.73 0.40 -25.29
CA LEU A 41 3.52 1.65 -25.99
C LEU A 41 4.60 1.90 -27.04
N MET A 42 5.86 1.66 -26.69
CA MET A 42 6.99 1.80 -27.62
C MET A 42 6.85 0.86 -28.81
N ARG A 43 6.50 -0.40 -28.60
CA ARG A 43 6.28 -1.36 -29.69
C ARG A 43 5.12 -0.96 -30.60
N LYS A 44 4.00 -0.53 -30.03
CA LYS A 44 2.86 -0.02 -30.81
C LYS A 44 3.24 1.21 -31.64
N LYS A 45 4.03 2.11 -31.07
CA LYS A 45 4.53 3.30 -31.77
C LYS A 45 5.42 2.91 -32.94
N MET A 46 6.40 2.02 -32.72
CA MET A 46 7.26 1.52 -33.80
C MET A 46 6.46 0.89 -34.94
N LEU A 47 5.46 0.04 -34.64
CA LEU A 47 4.60 -0.53 -35.67
C LEU A 47 3.81 0.54 -36.44
N LYS A 48 3.30 1.54 -35.73
CA LYS A 48 2.60 2.66 -36.36
C LYS A 48 3.54 3.44 -37.28
N ASP A 49 4.75 3.77 -36.82
CA ASP A 49 5.74 4.51 -37.59
C ASP A 49 6.15 3.74 -38.86
N VAL A 50 6.25 2.40 -38.78
CA VAL A 50 6.49 1.53 -39.95
C VAL A 50 5.31 1.56 -40.93
N ILE A 51 4.07 1.45 -40.44
CA ILE A 51 2.87 1.50 -41.27
C ILE A 51 2.74 2.87 -41.96
N ASP A 52 2.95 3.96 -41.23
CA ASP A 52 2.88 5.33 -41.73
C ASP A 52 3.99 5.56 -42.78
N GLY A 53 5.19 5.01 -42.56
CA GLY A 53 6.28 5.01 -43.53
C GLY A 53 5.93 4.27 -44.83
N LEU A 54 5.37 3.05 -44.73
CA LEU A 54 4.89 2.29 -45.90
C LEU A 54 3.79 3.02 -46.66
N ALA A 55 2.92 3.73 -45.96
CA ALA A 55 1.83 4.51 -46.56
C ALA A 55 2.31 5.74 -47.35
N ALA A 56 3.52 6.23 -47.09
CA ALA A 56 4.14 7.34 -47.80
C ALA A 56 4.88 6.93 -49.09
N VAL A 57 5.19 5.64 -49.28
CA VAL A 57 5.92 5.11 -50.46
C VAL A 57 4.99 4.98 -51.67
N ASP A 58 5.49 5.30 -52.87
CA ASP A 58 4.77 5.11 -54.14
C ASP A 58 4.19 3.68 -54.24
N PRO A 59 2.88 3.49 -54.52
CA PRO A 59 2.23 2.18 -54.52
C PRO A 59 2.93 1.12 -55.39
N LYS A 60 3.61 1.52 -56.47
CA LYS A 60 4.34 0.59 -57.36
C LYS A 60 5.61 0.02 -56.72
N LYS A 61 6.22 0.71 -55.75
CA LYS A 61 7.42 0.26 -55.00
C LYS A 61 7.07 -0.35 -53.63
N ARG A 62 5.86 -0.08 -53.14
CA ARG A 62 5.36 -0.46 -51.80
C ARG A 62 5.17 -1.96 -51.58
N LEU A 63 4.87 -2.73 -52.64
CA LEU A 63 4.49 -4.14 -52.54
C LEU A 63 5.56 -5.01 -51.87
N GLY A 64 6.85 -4.82 -52.19
CA GLY A 64 7.94 -5.60 -51.59
C GLY A 64 8.14 -5.31 -50.10
N GLU A 65 8.05 -4.05 -49.70
CA GLU A 65 8.16 -3.65 -48.29
C GLU A 65 6.94 -4.08 -47.46
N GLN A 66 5.74 -4.06 -48.06
CA GLN A 66 4.53 -4.59 -47.44
C GLN A 66 4.59 -6.11 -47.25
N GLU A 67 5.08 -6.86 -48.23
CA GLU A 67 5.22 -8.30 -48.11
C GLU A 67 6.20 -8.66 -46.97
N PHE A 68 7.31 -7.95 -46.88
CA PHE A 68 8.27 -8.11 -45.78
C PHE A 68 7.63 -7.81 -44.42
N PHE A 69 6.88 -6.70 -44.31
CA PHE A 69 6.16 -6.35 -43.08
C PHE A 69 5.14 -7.41 -42.68
N LEU A 70 4.31 -7.89 -43.62
CA LEU A 70 3.28 -8.89 -43.36
C LEU A 70 3.87 -10.24 -42.91
N ARG A 71 5.02 -10.65 -43.47
CA ARG A 71 5.74 -11.86 -43.03
C ARG A 71 6.19 -11.80 -41.56
N HIS A 72 6.48 -10.60 -41.04
CA HIS A 72 6.93 -10.40 -39.65
C HIS A 72 5.83 -9.86 -38.72
N ALA A 73 4.67 -9.47 -39.25
CA ALA A 73 3.55 -8.93 -38.49
C ALA A 73 3.02 -9.94 -37.47
N GLY A 74 2.88 -11.22 -37.85
CA GLY A 74 2.41 -12.27 -36.95
C GLY A 74 3.29 -12.45 -35.71
N THR A 75 4.62 -12.35 -35.86
CA THR A 75 5.56 -12.41 -34.73
C THR A 75 5.41 -11.20 -33.82
N SER A 76 5.23 -10.01 -34.39
CA SER A 76 5.03 -8.76 -33.64
C SER A 76 3.72 -8.78 -32.86
N ASP A 77 2.64 -9.26 -33.48
CA ASP A 77 1.33 -9.38 -32.85
C ASP A 77 1.33 -10.38 -31.69
N GLU A 78 2.00 -11.52 -31.86
CA GLU A 78 2.13 -12.53 -30.79
C GLU A 78 2.93 -11.97 -29.60
N GLN A 79 4.00 -11.21 -29.87
CA GLN A 79 4.75 -10.56 -28.80
C GLN A 79 3.93 -9.48 -28.08
N ILE A 80 3.13 -8.70 -28.81
CA ILE A 80 2.20 -7.71 -28.22
C ILE A 80 1.14 -8.41 -27.38
N ARG A 81 0.62 -9.54 -27.82
CA ARG A 81 -0.36 -10.35 -27.08
C ARG A 81 0.24 -10.84 -25.77
N LYS A 82 1.42 -11.47 -25.81
CA LYS A 82 2.15 -11.92 -24.61
C LYS A 82 2.40 -10.77 -23.62
N LEU A 83 2.77 -9.58 -24.11
CA LEU A 83 2.95 -8.41 -23.26
C LEU A 83 1.64 -7.94 -22.60
N LYS A 84 0.54 -7.91 -23.35
CA LYS A 84 -0.79 -7.58 -22.80
C LYS A 84 -1.23 -8.58 -21.74
N ASP A 85 -1.05 -9.87 -22.01
CA ASP A 85 -1.40 -10.92 -21.06
C ASP A 85 -0.57 -10.79 -19.78
N ARG A 86 0.73 -10.51 -19.90
CA ARG A 86 1.61 -10.27 -18.75
C ARG A 86 1.19 -9.03 -17.95
N ILE A 87 0.83 -7.94 -18.62
CA ILE A 87 0.31 -6.73 -17.98
C ILE A 87 -0.98 -7.04 -17.22
N SER A 88 -1.92 -7.78 -17.82
CA SER A 88 -3.19 -8.14 -17.17
C SER A 88 -2.98 -9.00 -15.90
N GLY A 89 -2.01 -9.92 -15.94
CA GLY A 89 -1.60 -10.70 -14.77
C GLY A 89 -1.02 -9.82 -13.66
N LEU A 90 -0.12 -8.89 -14.02
CA LEU A 90 0.46 -7.95 -13.07
C LEU A 90 -0.59 -6.99 -12.49
N GLU A 91 -1.57 -6.53 -13.27
CA GLU A 91 -2.67 -5.69 -12.80
C GLU A 91 -3.55 -6.42 -11.78
N SER A 92 -3.81 -7.71 -12.00
CA SER A 92 -4.58 -8.54 -11.06
C SER A 92 -3.82 -8.69 -9.74
N GLN A 93 -2.52 -9.00 -9.81
CA GLN A 93 -1.63 -9.05 -8.64
C GLN A 93 -1.55 -7.70 -7.92
N GLN A 94 -1.54 -6.58 -8.65
CA GLN A 94 -1.55 -5.23 -8.06
C GLN A 94 -2.81 -5.00 -7.22
N LYS A 95 -3.98 -5.36 -7.76
CA LYS A 95 -5.27 -5.19 -7.08
C LYS A 95 -5.33 -6.00 -5.80
N GLU A 96 -4.90 -7.26 -5.85
CA GLU A 96 -4.81 -8.13 -4.67
C GLU A 96 -3.89 -7.53 -3.61
N LYS A 97 -2.69 -7.10 -4.01
CA LYS A 97 -1.70 -6.50 -3.10
C LYS A 97 -2.19 -5.20 -2.47
N ILE A 98 -2.90 -4.36 -3.23
CA ILE A 98 -3.56 -3.15 -2.70
C ILE A 98 -4.57 -3.54 -1.61
N ALA A 99 -5.38 -4.57 -1.84
CA ALA A 99 -6.37 -5.03 -0.86
C ALA A 99 -5.68 -5.53 0.43
N GLU A 100 -4.57 -6.25 0.32
CA GLU A 100 -3.76 -6.70 1.45
C GLU A 100 -3.21 -5.54 2.29
N VAL A 101 -2.59 -4.55 1.62
CA VAL A 101 -2.07 -3.34 2.27
C VAL A 101 -3.20 -2.59 2.99
N LEU A 102 -4.37 -2.45 2.35
CA LEU A 102 -5.53 -1.79 2.97
C LEU A 102 -6.04 -2.55 4.19
N LYS A 103 -6.07 -3.89 4.15
CA LYS A 103 -6.48 -4.72 5.29
C LYS A 103 -5.54 -4.51 6.48
N ILE A 104 -4.23 -4.52 6.26
CA ILE A 104 -3.23 -4.29 7.31
C ILE A 104 -3.36 -2.87 7.87
N ARG A 105 -3.52 -1.87 7.01
CA ARG A 105 -3.68 -0.47 7.41
C ARG A 105 -4.92 -0.26 8.28
N ARG A 106 -6.06 -0.87 7.93
CA ARG A 106 -7.30 -0.82 8.74
C ARG A 106 -7.08 -1.46 10.10
N PHE A 107 -6.45 -2.63 10.15
CA PHE A 107 -6.15 -3.33 11.40
C PHE A 107 -5.25 -2.50 12.32
N LYS A 108 -4.17 -1.93 11.77
CA LYS A 108 -3.25 -1.04 12.50
C LYS A 108 -3.98 0.19 13.07
N LYS A 109 -4.82 0.84 12.26
CA LYS A 109 -5.63 1.99 12.72
C LYS A 109 -6.58 1.59 13.85
N GLY A 110 -7.15 0.39 13.82
CA GLY A 110 -7.96 -0.15 14.91
C GLY A 110 -7.15 -0.32 16.21
N LEU A 111 -5.95 -0.90 16.10
CA LEU A 111 -5.03 -1.04 17.24
C LEU A 111 -4.62 0.31 17.83
N GLU A 112 -4.35 1.32 17.00
CA GLU A 112 -4.02 2.68 17.46
C GLU A 112 -5.18 3.32 18.23
N LYS A 113 -6.42 3.15 17.77
CA LYS A 113 -7.62 3.63 18.50
C LYS A 113 -7.73 2.97 19.87
N LEU A 114 -7.61 1.63 19.93
CA LEU A 114 -7.63 0.89 21.19
C LEU A 114 -6.54 1.34 22.15
N ARG A 115 -5.35 1.69 21.63
CA ARG A 115 -4.27 2.24 22.45
C ARG A 115 -4.65 3.56 23.09
N VAL A 116 -5.27 4.47 22.31
CA VAL A 116 -5.70 5.79 22.81
C VAL A 116 -6.77 5.62 23.88
N GLU A 117 -7.77 4.77 23.64
CA GLU A 117 -8.84 4.47 24.60
C GLU A 117 -8.28 3.87 25.90
N ALA A 118 -7.41 2.86 25.80
CA ALA A 118 -6.76 2.25 26.96
C ALA A 118 -5.91 3.26 27.75
N LYS A 119 -5.21 4.17 27.06
CA LYS A 119 -4.45 5.24 27.71
C LYS A 119 -5.36 6.22 28.46
N ARG A 120 -6.50 6.58 27.86
CA ARG A 120 -7.49 7.46 28.48
C ARG A 120 -8.07 6.84 29.75
N GLN A 121 -8.45 5.56 29.69
CA GLN A 121 -8.94 4.82 30.86
C GLN A 121 -7.88 4.73 31.96
N PHE A 122 -6.63 4.45 31.60
CA PHE A 122 -5.53 4.39 32.57
C PHE A 122 -5.33 5.72 33.30
N ILE A 123 -5.37 6.85 32.58
CA ILE A 123 -5.24 8.17 33.19
C ILE A 123 -6.40 8.44 34.14
N ALA A 124 -7.64 8.20 33.71
CA ALA A 124 -8.82 8.40 34.56
C ALA A 124 -8.80 7.56 35.84
N GLU A 125 -8.34 6.31 35.77
CA GLU A 125 -8.17 5.45 36.95
C GLU A 125 -7.04 5.95 37.88
N GLN A 126 -5.94 6.47 37.33
CA GLN A 126 -4.89 7.08 38.16
C GLN A 126 -5.39 8.34 38.85
N GLU A 127 -6.09 9.23 38.15
CA GLU A 127 -6.69 10.45 38.72
C GLU A 127 -7.67 10.12 39.84
N LYS A 128 -8.52 9.11 39.64
CA LYS A 128 -9.47 8.63 40.67
C LYS A 128 -8.77 8.09 41.90
N LEU A 129 -7.71 7.30 41.73
CA LEU A 129 -6.92 6.78 42.85
C LEU A 129 -6.22 7.90 43.62
N GLU A 130 -5.61 8.85 42.91
CA GLU A 130 -4.96 10.01 43.53
C GLU A 130 -5.96 10.88 44.30
N GLN A 131 -7.18 11.08 43.77
CA GLN A 131 -8.23 11.80 44.47
C GLN A 131 -8.67 11.08 45.75
N ASN A 132 -8.89 9.76 45.69
CA ASN A 132 -9.25 8.97 46.86
C ASN A 132 -8.17 9.03 47.95
N GLU A 133 -6.88 8.93 47.58
CA GLU A 133 -5.76 9.03 48.52
C GLU A 133 -5.70 10.41 49.20
N LEU A 134 -5.99 11.49 48.46
CA LEU A 134 -6.06 12.85 49.00
C LEU A 134 -7.23 13.04 49.96
N ASP A 135 -8.41 12.52 49.60
CA ASP A 135 -9.61 12.60 50.44
C ASP A 135 -9.43 11.81 51.75
N GLU A 136 -8.86 10.61 51.69
CA GLU A 136 -8.51 9.81 52.87
C GLU A 136 -7.52 10.55 53.78
N ALA A 137 -6.46 11.13 53.21
CA ALA A 137 -5.49 11.92 53.97
C ALA A 137 -6.12 13.16 54.60
N ALA A 138 -7.02 13.84 53.89
CA ALA A 138 -7.75 15.00 54.39
C ALA A 138 -8.64 14.61 55.59
N VAL A 139 -9.41 13.52 55.49
CA VAL A 139 -10.23 13.01 56.59
C VAL A 139 -9.38 12.68 57.82
N VAL A 140 -8.27 11.96 57.64
CA VAL A 140 -7.36 11.62 58.75
C VAL A 140 -6.79 12.89 59.40
N SER A 141 -6.39 13.88 58.61
CA SER A 141 -5.84 15.14 59.12
C SER A 141 -6.88 15.97 59.89
N PHE A 142 -8.13 16.00 59.39
CA PHE A 142 -9.25 16.68 60.03
C PHE A 142 -9.58 16.05 61.37
N VAL A 143 -9.73 14.72 61.43
CA VAL A 143 -10.00 13.99 62.67
C VAL A 143 -8.90 14.23 63.71
N ARG A 144 -7.62 14.17 63.30
CA ARG A 144 -6.49 14.46 64.21
C ARG A 144 -6.54 15.87 64.77
N LYS A 145 -6.92 16.87 63.97
CA LYS A 145 -7.02 18.27 64.40
C LYS A 145 -8.24 18.53 65.29
N SER A 146 -9.30 17.74 65.16
CA SER A 146 -10.49 17.83 66.03
C SER A 146 -10.32 17.16 67.40
N LEU A 147 -9.29 16.33 67.57
CA LEU A 147 -8.96 15.63 68.81
C LEU A 147 -7.83 16.33 69.62
N SER A 148 -7.27 17.42 69.08
CA SER A 148 -6.29 18.30 69.75
C SER A 148 -6.96 19.58 70.24
#